data_AF-A0A950K5E0-F1
#
_entry.id   AF-A0A950K5E0-F1
#
_cell.length_a   1.000
_cell.length_b   1.000
_cell.length_c   1.000
_cell.angle_alpha   90.00
_cell.angle_beta   90.00
_cell.angle_gamma   90.00
#
_symmetry.space_group_name_H-M   'P 1'
#
loop_
_entity.id
_entity.type
_entity.pdbx_description
1 polymer ?
#
loop_
_entity_poly.entity_id
_entity_poly.type
_entity_poly.pdbx_seq_one_letter_code
_entity_poly.pdbx_strand_id
1 'polypeptide(L)' 'MGSVQLAFLWHFHQPCYRDLPTGKMLMPWVRLHGLKDYTGLAALLEEFPKIRCTTNFSPVLLDQLQAYIDGATDTMLD' A
#
# COMPACT_ATOMS: atom_id res chain seq x y z
N MET A 1 -33.27 17.14 10.83
CA MET A 1 -32.44 16.30 9.94
C MET A 1 -31.82 15.20 10.78
N GLY A 2 -31.86 13.95 10.33
CA GLY A 2 -31.24 12.81 11.03
C GLY A 2 -29.74 12.72 10.77
N SER A 3 -29.01 12.05 11.64
CA SER A 3 -27.58 11.77 11.48
C SER A 3 -27.35 10.58 10.54
N VAL A 4 -26.34 10.66 9.66
CA VAL A 4 -25.86 9.53 8.85
C VAL A 4 -24.62 8.93 9.53
N GLN A 5 -24.61 7.60 9.67
CA GLN A 5 -23.41 6.86 10.07
C GLN A 5 -22.61 6.51 8.82
N LEU A 6 -21.32 6.86 8.82
CA LEU A 6 -20.43 6.67 7.68
C LEU A 6 -19.23 5.82 8.09
N ALA A 7 -18.90 4.83 7.26
CA ALA A 7 -17.72 4.00 7.41
C ALA A 7 -16.96 3.94 6.07
N PHE A 8 -15.71 4.39 6.08
CA PHE A 8 -14.79 4.22 4.96
C PHE A 8 -13.99 2.93 5.13
N LEU A 9 -13.99 2.09 4.09
CA LEU A 9 -13.24 0.85 4.03
C LEU A 9 -12.27 0.91 2.85
N TRP A 10 -10.97 0.95 3.14
CA TRP A 10 -9.93 1.01 2.12
C TRP A 10 -9.24 -0.34 2.01
N HIS A 11 -9.37 -0.99 0.86
CA HIS A 11 -8.68 -2.24 0.57
C HIS A 11 -7.45 -1.96 -0.30
N PHE A 12 -6.27 -2.09 0.28
CA PHE A 12 -5.00 -1.98 -0.42
C PHE A 12 -4.52 -3.36 -0.84
N HIS A 13 -4.42 -3.53 -2.15
CA HIS A 13 -3.99 -4.76 -2.79
C HIS A 13 -3.05 -4.44 -3.95
N GLN A 14 -2.04 -5.30 -4.11
CA GLN A 14 -1.25 -5.40 -5.31
C GLN A 14 -1.11 -6.89 -5.67
N PRO A 15 -1.10 -7.25 -6.96
CA PRO A 15 -0.68 -8.57 -7.41
C PRO A 15 0.73 -8.91 -6.92
N CYS A 16 1.09 -10.20 -6.93
CA CYS A 16 2.48 -10.61 -6.72
C CYS A 16 3.30 -10.25 -7.96
N TYR A 17 4.21 -9.28 -7.81
CA TYR A 17 5.18 -8.90 -8.84
C TYR A 17 6.54 -9.56 -8.62
N ARG A 18 6.73 -10.30 -7.52
CA ARG A 18 8.00 -10.95 -7.23
C ARG A 18 8.25 -12.09 -8.22
N ASP A 19 9.37 -12.01 -8.91
CA ASP A 19 9.95 -13.13 -9.63
C ASP A 19 10.70 -14.02 -8.62
N LEU A 20 10.19 -15.24 -8.40
CA LEU A 20 10.74 -16.14 -7.37
C LEU A 20 12.21 -16.55 -7.60
N PRO A 21 12.66 -16.82 -8.85
CA PRO A 21 14.06 -17.14 -9.12
C PRO A 21 15.04 -16.00 -8.82
N THR A 22 14.71 -14.76 -9.19
CA THR A 22 15.63 -13.62 -9.04
C THR A 22 15.40 -12.81 -7.78
N GLY A 23 14.25 -12.96 -7.12
CA GLY A 23 13.84 -12.16 -5.97
C GLY A 23 13.42 -10.73 -6.30
N LYS A 24 13.60 -10.29 -7.55
CA LYS A 24 13.26 -8.93 -8.04
C LYS A 24 11.76 -8.78 -8.27
N MET A 25 11.26 -7.56 -8.12
CA MET A 25 9.91 -7.24 -8.55
C MET A 25 9.91 -6.92 -10.05
N LEU A 26 8.98 -7.52 -10.79
CA LEU A 26 8.84 -7.29 -12.23
C LEU A 26 8.32 -5.88 -12.54
N MET A 27 7.49 -5.33 -11.65
CA MET A 27 6.85 -4.03 -11.82
C MET A 27 7.03 -3.16 -10.58
N PRO A 28 7.09 -1.82 -10.73
CA PRO A 28 7.40 -0.90 -9.64
C PRO A 28 6.19 -0.55 -8.77
N TRP A 29 5.05 -1.20 -8.99
CA TRP A 29 3.77 -0.70 -8.49
C TRP A 29 3.69 -0.70 -6.96
N VAL A 30 4.21 -1.73 -6.29
CA VAL A 30 4.25 -1.75 -4.83
C VAL A 30 5.08 -0.58 -4.28
N ARG A 31 6.23 -0.25 -4.89
CA ARG A 31 7.05 0.91 -4.52
C ARG A 31 6.33 2.24 -4.80
N LEU A 32 5.79 2.41 -6.00
CA LEU A 32 5.13 3.67 -6.40
C LEU A 32 3.87 3.95 -5.56
N HIS A 33 3.03 2.95 -5.35
CA HIS A 33 1.85 3.09 -4.49
C HIS A 33 2.23 3.22 -3.02
N GLY A 34 3.33 2.57 -2.59
CA GLY A 34 3.91 2.77 -1.26
C GLY A 34 4.30 4.22 -1.00
N LEU A 35 4.94 4.88 -1.96
CA LEU A 35 5.38 6.27 -1.84
C LEU A 35 4.24 7.30 -1.95
N LYS A 36 3.17 6.97 -2.67
CA LYS A 36 2.08 7.91 -2.97
C LYS A 36 0.81 7.63 -2.17
N ASP A 37 0.23 6.45 -2.31
CA ASP A 37 -1.14 6.19 -1.88
C ASP A 37 -1.23 5.72 -0.43
N TYR A 38 -0.35 4.79 -0.01
CA TYR A 38 -0.40 4.26 1.36
C TYR A 38 0.10 5.29 2.38
N THR A 39 1.25 5.91 2.08
CA THR A 39 1.77 7.05 2.85
C THR A 39 0.88 8.27 2.74
N GLY A 40 0.29 8.54 1.57
CA GLY A 40 -0.64 9.64 1.36
C GLY A 40 -1.90 9.52 2.22
N LEU A 41 -2.49 8.33 2.32
CA LEU A 41 -3.62 8.12 3.24
C LEU A 41 -3.21 8.32 4.70
N ALA A 42 -2.03 7.84 5.11
CA ALA A 42 -1.53 8.05 6.47
C ALA A 42 -1.37 9.54 6.78
N ALA A 43 -0.74 10.31 5.89
CA ALA A 43 -0.55 11.75 6.05
C ALA A 43 -1.89 12.51 6.13
N LEU A 44 -2.88 12.13 5.31
CA LEU A 44 -4.22 12.72 5.38
C LEU A 44 -4.91 12.44 6.73
N LEU A 45 -4.72 11.26 7.32
CA LEU A 45 -5.29 10.95 8.63
C LEU A 45 -4.62 11.72 9.77
N GLU A 46 -3.33 12.08 9.64
CA GLU A 46 -2.64 12.98 10.55
C GLU A 46 -3.17 14.42 10.43
N GLU A 47 -3.45 14.89 9.21
CA GLU A 47 -4.02 16.22 8.97
C GLU A 47 -5.49 16.33 9.43
N PHE A 48 -6.27 15.24 9.28
CA PHE A 48 -7.70 15.21 9.61
C PHE A 48 -8.03 14.15 10.67
N PRO A 49 -7.58 14.30 11.94
CA PRO A 49 -7.65 13.27 12.98
C PRO A 49 -9.08 12.91 13.44
N LYS A 50 -10.09 13.68 13.02
CA LYS A 50 -11.51 13.38 13.30
C LYS A 50 -12.10 12.35 12.33
N ILE A 51 -11.49 12.14 11.17
CA ILE A 51 -11.93 11.14 10.20
C ILE A 51 -11.58 9.75 10.75
N ARG A 52 -12.54 8.82 10.65
CA ARG A 52 -12.32 7.41 10.97
C ARG A 52 -12.50 6.57 9.72
N CYS A 53 -11.55 5.67 9.49
CA CYS A 53 -11.63 4.69 8.43
C CYS A 53 -10.97 3.39 8.88
N THR A 54 -11.25 2.31 8.15
CA THR A 54 -10.55 1.04 8.28
C THR A 54 -9.76 0.81 7.02
N THR A 55 -8.47 0.54 7.17
CA THR A 55 -7.61 0.08 6.08
C THR A 55 -7.38 -1.42 6.22
N ASN A 56 -7.35 -2.11 5.09
CA ASN A 56 -6.94 -3.50 5.01
C ASN A 56 -5.82 -3.60 3.96
N PHE A 57 -4.72 -4.26 4.34
CA PHE A 57 -3.63 -4.59 3.44
C PHE A 57 -3.68 -6.09 3.16
N SER A 58 -3.62 -6.49 1.89
CA SER A 58 -3.52 -7.91 1.55
C SER A 58 -2.18 -8.48 2.04
N PRO A 59 -2.10 -9.76 2.46
CA PRO A 59 -0.84 -10.37 2.89
C PRO A 59 0.26 -10.28 1.83
N VAL A 60 -0.08 -10.56 0.57
CA VAL A 60 0.85 -10.49 -0.56
C VAL A 60 1.41 -9.07 -0.81
N LEU A 61 0.66 -8.02 -0.44
CA LEU A 61 1.17 -6.65 -0.52
C LEU A 61 2.19 -6.41 0.59
N LEU A 62 1.90 -6.85 1.82
CA LEU A 62 2.82 -6.70 2.95
C LEU A 62 4.14 -7.43 2.71
N ASP A 63 4.12 -8.64 2.17
CA ASP A 63 5.33 -9.41 1.83
C ASP A 63 6.21 -8.69 0.79
N GLN A 64 5.58 -7.98 -0.14
CA GLN A 64 6.31 -7.24 -1.18
C GLN A 64 6.83 -5.89 -0.66
N LEU A 65 6.10 -5.21 0.22
CA LEU A 65 6.60 -4.02 0.92
C LEU A 65 7.82 -4.38 1.79
N GLN A 66 7.76 -5.50 2.52
CA GLN A 66 8.89 -5.99 3.30
C GLN A 66 10.10 -6.29 2.42
N ALA A 67 9.89 -6.83 1.21
CA ALA A 67 10.96 -7.02 0.24
C ALA A 67 11.75 -5.74 -0.05
N TYR A 68 11.05 -4.63 -0.31
CA TYR A 68 11.70 -3.35 -0.59
C TYR A 68 12.43 -2.81 0.64
N ILE A 69 11.89 -3.02 1.85
CA ILE A 69 12.58 -2.69 3.10
C ILE A 69 13.89 -3.48 3.24
N ASP A 70 13.88 -4.75 2.83
CA ASP A 70 15.04 -5.64 2.85
C ASP A 70 16.03 -5.39 1.69
N GLY A 71 15.79 -4.37 0.86
CA GLY A 71 16.67 -3.96 -0.23
C GLY A 71 16.38 -4.61 -1.59
N ALA A 72 15.23 -5.28 -1.74
CA ALA A 72 14.79 -5.70 -3.07
C ALA A 72 14.49 -4.48 -3.96
N THR A 73 14.64 -4.69 -5.25
CA THR A 73 14.48 -3.64 -6.27
C THR A 73 13.56 -4.12 -7.39
N ASP A 74 13.30 -3.26 -8.39
CA ASP A 74 12.39 -3.59 -9.49
C ASP A 74 12.96 -3.34 -10.87
N THR A 75 12.69 -4.26 -11.79
CA THR A 75 13.33 -4.29 -13.11
C THR A 75 13.01 -3.06 -13.98
N MET A 76 11.89 -2.39 -13.75
CA MET A 76 11.40 -1.32 -14.63
C MET A 76 12.00 0.05 -14.35
N LEU A 77 12.51 0.29 -13.14
CA LEU A 77 13.01 1.59 -12.70
C LEU A 77 14.40 1.50 -12.06
N ASP A 78 15.05 0.33 -12.12
CA ASP A 78 16.47 0.13 -11.80
C ASP A 78 17.38 0.29 -13.03
#